data_AF-A0A7X7MPT8-F1
#
_entry.id   AF-A0A7X7MPT8-F1
#
_cell.length_a   1.000
_cell.length_b   1.000
_cell.length_c   1.000
_cell.angle_alpha   90.00
_cell.angle_beta   90.00
_cell.angle_gamma   90.00
#
_symmetry.space_group_name_H-M   'P 1'
#
loop_
_entity.id
_entity.type
_entity.pdbx_description
1 polymer ?
#
loop_
_entity_poly.entity_id
_entity_poly.type
_entity_poly.pdbx_seq_one_letter_code
_entity_poly.pdbx_strand_id
1 'polypeptide(L)'
;MHQDPAVLKGAAADLLRQLDAQTLTPKARMAIPAQAMPSQDPAVRRGNMSEVALGYSAEQARVEAQRCLQCKNAPCVQGCPVRI
;
A
#
# COMPACT_ATOMS: atom_id res chain seq x y z
N MET A 1 1.66 -1.42 -17.77
CA MET A 1 3.11 -1.71 -17.69
C MET A 1 3.35 -2.44 -16.39
N HIS A 2 4.09 -3.55 -16.41
CA HIS A 2 4.56 -4.20 -15.19
C HIS A 2 5.56 -3.25 -14.51
N GLN A 3 5.41 -3.04 -13.20
CA GLN A 3 6.25 -2.15 -12.41
C GLN A 3 7.21 -3.00 -11.58
N ASP A 4 8.50 -2.69 -11.65
CA ASP A 4 9.54 -3.39 -10.91
C ASP A 4 9.34 -3.18 -9.39
N PRO A 5 9.27 -4.26 -8.58
CA PRO A 5 9.16 -4.19 -7.12
C PRO A 5 10.22 -3.29 -6.46
N ALA A 6 11.46 -3.26 -6.97
CA ALA A 6 12.52 -2.44 -6.42
C ALA A 6 12.24 -0.94 -6.60
N VAL A 7 11.71 -0.56 -7.77
CA VAL A 7 11.31 0.82 -8.06
C VAL A 7 10.15 1.24 -7.17
N LEU A 8 9.15 0.37 -7.01
CA LEU A 8 8.01 0.62 -6.12
C LEU A 8 8.44 0.81 -4.66
N LYS A 9 9.37 -0.02 -4.19
CA LYS A 9 9.95 0.11 -2.85
C LYS A 9 10.69 1.44 -2.68
N GLY A 10 11.50 1.84 -3.66
CA GLY A 10 12.24 3.10 -3.63
C GLY A 10 11.31 4.32 -3.54
N ALA A 11 10.30 4.37 -4.40
CA ALA A 11 9.30 5.43 -4.38
C ALA A 11 8.53 5.49 -3.04
N ALA A 12 8.19 4.33 -2.46
CA ALA A 12 7.54 4.27 -1.16
C ALA A 12 8.46 4.73 -0.03
N ALA A 13 9.74 4.40 -0.06
CA ALA A 13 10.72 4.86 0.92
C ALA A 13 10.88 6.39 0.89
N ASP A 14 10.88 6.99 -0.29
CA ASP A 14 10.97 8.45 -0.46
C ASP A 14 9.73 9.15 0.10
N LEU A 15 8.55 8.64 -0.24
CA LEU A 15 7.29 9.18 0.26
C LEU A 15 7.18 9.01 1.79
N LEU A 16 7.55 7.85 2.32
CA LEU A 16 7.51 7.57 3.76
C LEU A 16 8.37 8.57 4.56
N ARG A 17 9.56 8.91 4.05
CA ARG A 17 10.42 9.93 4.68
C ARG A 17 9.74 11.30 4.75
N GLN A 18 8.98 11.67 3.73
CA GLN A 18 8.23 12.93 3.70
C GLN A 18 7.06 12.93 4.70
N LEU A 19 6.38 11.79 4.84
CA LEU A 19 5.23 11.64 5.72
C LEU A 19 5.65 11.56 7.20
N ASP A 20 6.75 10.88 7.52
CA ASP A 20 7.29 10.79 8.88
C ASP A 20 7.77 12.16 9.42
N ALA A 21 8.08 13.12 8.55
CA ALA A 21 8.47 14.47 8.91
C ALA A 21 7.28 15.43 9.18
N GLN A 22 6.04 14.99 8.96
CA GLN A 22 4.86 15.87 8.98
C GLN A 22 3.76 15.36 9.92
N THR A 23 2.96 16.28 10.45
CA THR A 23 1.73 15.92 11.20
C THR A 23 0.59 15.60 10.24
N LEU A 24 0.12 14.35 10.25
CA LEU A 24 -0.91 13.86 9.32
C LEU A 24 -2.33 14.27 9.72
N THR A 25 -2.85 15.34 9.11
CA THR A 25 -4.26 15.73 9.19
C THR A 25 -5.15 14.80 8.33
N PRO A 26 -6.48 14.71 8.58
CA PRO A 26 -7.38 13.90 7.74
C PRO A 26 -7.32 14.26 6.26
N LYS A 27 -7.19 15.56 5.93
CA LYS A 27 -7.03 16.03 4.54
C LYS A 27 -5.73 15.54 3.92
N ALA A 28 -4.62 15.59 4.67
CA ALA A 28 -3.34 15.08 4.19
C ALA A 28 -3.38 13.57 3.93
N ARG A 29 -4.03 12.79 4.82
CA ARG A 29 -4.18 11.33 4.68
C ARG A 29 -4.94 10.95 3.40
N MET A 30 -6.00 11.67 3.06
CA MET A 30 -6.76 11.45 1.82
C MET A 30 -5.94 11.74 0.55
N ALA A 31 -4.94 12.61 0.62
CA ALA A 31 -4.09 12.96 -0.52
C ALA A 31 -2.96 11.94 -0.77
N ILE A 32 -2.68 11.05 0.18
CA ILE A 32 -1.67 9.99 0.01
C ILE A 32 -2.18 9.00 -1.06
N PRO A 33 -1.42 8.75 -2.14
CA PRO A 33 -1.82 7.81 -3.18
C PRO A 33 -1.74 6.35 -2.70
N ALA A 34 -2.61 5.51 -3.25
CA ALA A 34 -2.57 4.07 -3.02
C ALA A 34 -1.23 3.49 -3.49
N GLN A 35 -0.61 2.66 -2.66
CA GLN A 35 0.59 1.95 -3.06
C GLN A 35 0.25 0.89 -4.11
N ALA A 36 0.97 0.90 -5.23
CA ALA A 36 0.80 -0.14 -6.24
C ALA A 36 1.34 -1.47 -5.69
N MET A 37 0.55 -2.54 -5.78
CA MET A 37 0.96 -3.86 -5.31
C MET A 37 2.00 -4.47 -6.27
N PRO A 38 3.21 -4.79 -5.79
CA PRO A 38 4.17 -5.56 -6.57
C PRO A 38 3.55 -6.87 -7.03
N SER A 39 3.73 -7.21 -8.31
CA SER A 39 3.20 -8.44 -8.88
C SER A 39 4.20 -9.09 -9.81
N GLN A 40 4.14 -10.40 -10.00
CA GLN A 40 5.00 -11.07 -10.97
C GLN A 40 4.81 -10.53 -12.40
N ASP A 41 5.90 -10.52 -13.16
CA ASP A 41 5.87 -10.20 -14.59
C ASP A 41 4.86 -11.14 -15.32
N PRO A 42 3.93 -10.59 -16.13
CA PRO A 42 2.99 -11.37 -16.93
C PRO A 42 3.62 -12.48 -17.78
N ALA A 43 4.81 -12.24 -18.35
CA ALA A 43 5.53 -13.20 -19.18
C ALA A 43 6.09 -14.38 -18.37
N VAL A 44 6.37 -14.17 -17.09
CA VAL A 44 6.88 -15.20 -16.17
C VAL A 44 5.73 -15.97 -15.53
N ARG A 45 4.72 -15.27 -14.99
CA ARG A 45 3.62 -15.90 -14.23
C ARG A 45 2.71 -16.79 -15.07
N ARG A 46 2.66 -16.62 -16.39
CA ARG A 46 1.93 -17.51 -17.31
C ARG A 46 2.49 -18.94 -17.34
N GLY A 47 3.72 -19.15 -16.85
CA GLY A 47 4.42 -20.44 -16.89
C GLY A 47 4.62 -21.10 -15.53
N ASN A 48 4.06 -20.54 -14.44
CA ASN A 48 4.22 -21.09 -13.10
C ASN A 48 2.92 -20.95 -12.27
N MET A 49 2.90 -21.59 -11.10
CA MET A 49 1.78 -21.54 -10.13
C MET A 49 2.16 -20.80 -8.84
N SER A 50 3.26 -20.04 -8.87
CA SER A 50 3.70 -19.22 -7.73
C SER A 50 2.81 -18.00 -7.58
N GLU A 51 2.79 -17.42 -6.37
CA GLU A 51 1.95 -16.29 -6.03
C GLU A 51 2.19 -15.08 -6.93
N VAL A 52 1.11 -14.55 -7.53
CA VAL A 52 1.21 -13.42 -8.46
C VAL A 52 1.38 -12.09 -7.72
N ALA A 53 0.65 -11.89 -6.62
CA ALA A 53 0.71 -10.68 -5.81
C ALA A 53 1.84 -10.84 -4.77
N LEU A 54 2.97 -10.18 -4.99
CA LEU A 54 4.17 -10.40 -4.18
C LEU A 54 4.11 -9.71 -2.81
N GLY A 55 3.01 -9.03 -2.50
CA GLY A 55 2.82 -8.26 -1.27
C GLY A 55 3.59 -6.94 -1.27
N TYR A 56 3.26 -6.10 -0.29
CA TYR A 56 3.93 -4.82 -0.10
C TYR A 56 5.31 -4.99 0.56
N SER A 57 6.26 -4.13 0.17
CA SER A 57 7.45 -3.91 0.99
C SER A 57 7.07 -3.28 2.34
N ALA A 58 7.99 -3.32 3.31
CA ALA A 58 7.77 -2.68 4.61
C ALA A 58 7.46 -1.18 4.48
N GLU A 59 8.13 -0.50 3.55
CA GLU A 59 7.92 0.92 3.26
C GLU A 59 6.54 1.17 2.65
N GLN A 60 6.14 0.37 1.65
CA GLN A 60 4.81 0.45 1.04
C GLN A 60 3.70 0.20 2.08
N ALA A 61 3.86 -0.82 2.92
CA ALA A 61 2.88 -1.14 3.96
C ALA A 61 2.70 0.02 4.96
N ARG A 62 3.80 0.67 5.37
CA ARG A 62 3.75 1.85 6.24
C ARG A 62 3.06 3.04 5.57
N VAL A 63 3.36 3.31 4.31
CA VAL A 63 2.70 4.40 3.55
C VAL A 63 1.21 4.11 3.39
N GLU A 64 0.82 2.89 3.00
CA GLU A 64 -0.60 2.52 2.84
C GLU A 64 -1.36 2.62 4.18
N ALA A 65 -0.73 2.22 5.29
CA ALA A 65 -1.32 2.36 6.62
C ALA A 65 -1.56 3.83 7.03
N GLN A 66 -0.69 4.74 6.59
CA GLN A 66 -0.84 6.18 6.85
C GLN A 66 -2.07 6.79 6.13
N ARG A 67 -2.61 6.12 5.10
CA ARG A 67 -3.84 6.54 4.41
C ARG A 67 -5.11 6.35 5.24
N CYS A 68 -5.07 5.48 6.25
CA CYS A 68 -6.20 5.27 7.14
C CYS A 68 -6.59 6.58 7.83
N LEU A 69 -7.85 7.02 7.67
CA LEU A 69 -8.36 8.27 8.22
C LEU A 69 -8.65 8.21 9.73
N GLN A 70 -8.53 7.02 10.33
CA GLN A 70 -8.90 6.78 11.73
C GLN A 70 -10.36 7.19 11.99
N CYS A 71 -11.26 6.75 11.09
CA CYS A 71 -12.69 7.09 11.14
C CYS A 71 -13.31 6.66 12.47
N LYS A 72 -13.97 7.57 13.19
CA LYS A 72 -14.63 7.29 14.47
C LYS A 72 -15.67 6.16 14.38
N ASN A 73 -16.42 6.10 13.29
CA ASN A 73 -17.46 5.08 13.06
C ASN A 73 -16.93 3.79 12.41
N ALA A 74 -15.66 3.77 11.96
CA ALA A 74 -14.96 2.63 11.38
C ALA A 74 -15.86 1.71 10.50
N PRO A 75 -16.43 2.20 9.38
CA PRO A 75 -17.35 1.42 8.54
C PRO A 75 -16.68 0.18 7.94
N CYS A 76 -15.35 0.18 7.80
CA CYS A 76 -14.57 -0.99 7.41
C CYS A 76 -14.78 -2.20 8.36
N VAL A 77 -14.85 -1.96 9.67
CA VAL A 77 -15.08 -3.01 10.68
C VAL A 77 -16.50 -3.55 10.60
N GLN A 78 -17.48 -2.69 10.31
CA GLN A 78 -18.88 -3.11 10.10
C GLN A 78 -19.05 -3.97 8.84
N GLY A 79 -18.24 -3.71 7.80
CA GLY A 79 -18.24 -4.50 6.56
C GLY A 79 -17.49 -5.84 6.67
N CYS A 80 -16.64 -6.02 7.67
CA CYS A 80 -15.91 -7.27 7.88
C CYS A 80 -16.82 -8.31 8.55
N PRO A 81 -17.03 -9.51 7.97
CA PRO A 81 -17.86 -10.56 8.56
C PRO A 81 -17.41 -11.02 9.96
N VAL A 82 -16.13 -10.80 10.30
CA VAL A 82 -15.53 -11.14 11.59
C VAL A 82 -15.07 -9.91 12.39
N ARG A 83 -15.42 -8.70 11.94
CA ARG A 83 -15.23 -7.43 12.67
C ARG A 83 -13.79 -7.10 13.07
N ILE A 84 -12.84 -7.25 12.14
CA ILE A 84 -11.47 -6.72 12.24
C ILE A 84 -11.43 -5.26 11.84
#